data_AF-A0A2Z6I744-F1
#
_entry.id   AF-A0A2Z6I744-F1
#
_cell.length_a   1.000
_cell.length_b   1.000
_cell.length_c   1.000
_cell.angle_alpha   90.00
_cell.angle_beta   90.00
_cell.angle_gamma   90.00
#
_symmetry.space_group_name_H-M   'P 1'
#
loop_
_entity.id
_entity.type
_entity.pdbx_description
1 polymer ?
#
loop_
_entity_poly.entity_id
_entity_poly.type
_entity_poly.pdbx_seq_one_letter_code
_entity_poly.pdbx_strand_id
1 'polypeptide(L)'
;MLSEKYDYAERPAALILGRRGFLKVCGLCVGAVAVCGYAIGDLIARRGVIIKARQAGLYQDDKLCQAMGLTSSHQNEVVMSVYKDLGTKPVDHTMHELLHTHYYQRSTLAMTEANHG
;
A
#
# COMPACT_ATOMS: atom_id res chain seq x y z
N MET A 1 -74.30 6.32 -5.96
CA MET A 1 -72.84 6.08 -5.88
C MET A 1 -72.63 4.60 -5.63
N LEU A 2 -72.29 3.83 -6.67
CA LEU A 2 -72.02 2.40 -6.53
C LEU A 2 -70.58 2.24 -6.02
N SER A 3 -70.43 1.74 -4.78
CA SER A 3 -69.14 1.42 -4.19
C SER A 3 -68.72 0.04 -4.70
N GLU A 4 -67.89 -0.01 -5.75
CA GLU A 4 -67.24 -1.26 -6.15
C GLU A 4 -66.22 -1.66 -5.08
N LYS A 5 -66.43 -2.82 -4.44
CA LYS A 5 -65.44 -3.45 -3.56
C LYS A 5 -64.34 -4.04 -4.44
N TYR A 6 -63.21 -3.34 -4.55
CA TYR A 6 -61.99 -3.93 -5.10
C TYR A 6 -61.42 -4.92 -4.07
N ASP A 7 -61.41 -6.20 -4.43
CA ASP A 7 -60.72 -7.25 -3.68
C ASP A 7 -59.30 -7.39 -4.26
N TYR A 8 -58.28 -7.05 -3.46
CA TYR A 8 -56.89 -7.04 -3.89
C TYR A 8 -56.32 -8.45 -3.75
N ALA A 9 -56.51 -9.28 -4.77
CA ALA A 9 -55.87 -10.60 -4.83
C ALA A 9 -54.38 -10.43 -5.15
N GLU A 10 -53.52 -10.74 -4.17
CA GLU A 10 -52.07 -10.77 -4.35
C GLU A 10 -51.71 -11.65 -5.56
N ARG A 11 -50.82 -11.17 -6.44
CA ARG A 11 -50.40 -12.00 -7.58
C ARG A 11 -49.69 -13.24 -7.04
N PRO A 12 -50.05 -14.46 -7.49
CA PRO A 12 -49.47 -15.68 -6.95
C PRO A 12 -47.95 -15.65 -7.13
N ALA A 13 -47.19 -15.98 -6.09
CA ALA A 13 -45.73 -15.93 -6.10
C ALA A 13 -45.10 -16.72 -7.26
N ALA A 14 -45.78 -17.76 -7.75
CA ALA A 14 -45.41 -18.51 -8.94
C ALA A 14 -45.37 -17.67 -10.24
N LEU A 15 -46.19 -16.63 -10.34
CA LEU A 15 -46.21 -15.70 -11.49
C LEU A 15 -45.07 -14.66 -11.42
N ILE A 16 -44.59 -14.34 -10.21
CA ILE A 16 -43.43 -13.47 -9.97
C ILE A 16 -42.14 -14.14 -10.49
N LEU A 17 -42.08 -15.48 -10.47
CA LEU A 17 -40.98 -16.30 -10.98
C LEU A 17 -41.26 -16.93 -12.36
N GLY A 18 -42.19 -16.39 -13.15
CA GLY A 18 -42.34 -16.77 -14.57
C GLY A 18 -41.11 -16.39 -15.42
N ARG A 19 -41.04 -16.83 -16.68
CA ARG A 19 -39.88 -16.62 -17.59
C ARG A 19 -39.30 -15.19 -17.58
N ARG A 20 -40.15 -14.16 -17.59
CA ARG A 20 -39.74 -12.74 -17.57
C ARG A 20 -39.30 -12.27 -16.17
N GLY A 21 -39.89 -12.82 -15.11
CA GLY A 21 -39.51 -12.54 -13.72
C GLY A 21 -38.16 -13.15 -13.37
N PHE A 22 -37.91 -14.39 -13.81
CA PHE A 22 -36.63 -15.06 -13.69
C PHE A 22 -35.49 -14.25 -14.34
N LEU A 23 -35.66 -13.79 -15.59
CA LEU A 23 -34.66 -12.96 -16.26
C LEU A 23 -34.36 -11.65 -15.53
N LYS A 24 -35.37 -11.02 -14.91
CA LYS A 24 -35.18 -9.81 -14.10
C LYS A 24 -34.39 -10.09 -12.82
N VAL A 25 -34.68 -11.19 -12.13
CA VAL A 25 -33.96 -11.59 -10.92
C VAL A 25 -32.51 -11.93 -11.27
N CYS A 26 -32.26 -12.72 -12.32
CA CYS A 26 -30.91 -13.01 -12.78
C CYS A 26 -30.15 -11.73 -13.18
N GLY A 27 -30.80 -10.83 -13.92
CA GLY A 27 -30.20 -9.54 -14.28
C GLY A 27 -29.83 -8.69 -13.05
N LEU A 28 -30.71 -8.66 -12.03
CA LEU A 28 -30.43 -8.00 -10.76
C LEU A 28 -29.23 -8.64 -10.03
N CYS A 29 -29.18 -9.98 -9.97
CA CYS A 29 -28.07 -10.69 -9.33
C CYS A 29 -26.73 -10.42 -10.05
N VAL A 30 -26.72 -10.47 -11.39
CA VAL A 30 -25.51 -10.17 -12.18
C VAL A 30 -25.08 -8.72 -11.97
N GLY A 31 -26.03 -7.78 -11.98
CA GLY A 31 -25.76 -6.37 -11.69
C GLY A 31 -25.16 -6.18 -10.29
N ALA A 32 -25.73 -6.83 -9.27
CA ALA A 32 -25.22 -6.76 -7.91
C ALA A 32 -23.79 -7.31 -7.80
N VAL A 33 -23.51 -8.47 -8.40
CA VAL A 33 -22.15 -9.06 -8.41
C VAL A 33 -21.16 -8.14 -9.12
N ALA A 34 -21.53 -7.54 -10.25
CA ALA A 34 -20.67 -6.63 -10.98
C ALA A 34 -20.32 -5.37 -10.18
N VAL A 35 -21.31 -4.75 -9.52
CA VAL A 35 -21.08 -3.56 -8.68
C VAL A 35 -20.21 -3.91 -7.46
N CYS A 36 -20.48 -5.02 -6.79
CA CYS A 36 -19.65 -5.48 -5.68
C CYS A 36 -18.21 -5.78 -6.12
N GLY A 37 -18.05 -6.45 -7.26
CA GLY A 37 -16.73 -6.74 -7.84
C GLY A 37 -15.95 -5.46 -8.18
N TYR A 38 -16.62 -4.46 -8.76
CA TYR A 38 -16.02 -3.16 -9.02
C TYR A 38 -15.58 -2.46 -7.73
N ALA A 39 -16.44 -2.41 -6.71
CA ALA A 39 -16.13 -1.74 -5.44
C ALA A 39 -14.93 -2.38 -4.72
N ILE A 40 -14.87 -3.72 -4.68
CA ILE A 40 -13.74 -4.46 -4.11
C ILE A 40 -12.47 -4.22 -4.94
N GLY A 41 -12.57 -4.27 -6.27
CA GLY A 41 -11.45 -4.00 -7.17
C GLY A 41 -10.87 -2.60 -6.99
N ASP A 42 -11.73 -1.59 -6.90
CA ASP A 42 -11.36 -0.19 -6.67
C ASP A 42 -10.68 0.00 -5.31
N LEU A 43 -11.21 -0.61 -4.24
CA LEU A 43 -10.57 -0.60 -2.92
C LEU A 43 -9.16 -1.20 -2.95
N ILE A 44 -9.00 -2.35 -3.61
CA ILE A 44 -7.70 -3.02 -3.74
C ILE A 44 -6.74 -2.18 -4.57
N ALA A 45 -7.19 -1.56 -5.65
CA ALA A 45 -6.36 -0.70 -6.49
C ALA A 45 -5.88 0.55 -5.73
N ARG A 46 -6.75 1.13 -4.90
CA ARG A 46 -6.46 2.35 -4.13
C ARG A 46 -5.58 2.14 -2.91
N ARG A 47 -5.51 0.91 -2.37
CA ARG A 47 -4.79 0.59 -1.12
C ARG A 47 -3.37 1.14 -1.05
N GLY A 48 -2.69 1.20 -2.19
CA GLY A 48 -1.27 1.58 -2.29
C GLY A 48 -1.00 2.89 -2.99
N VAL A 49 -2.02 3.69 -3.32
CA VAL A 49 -1.85 4.89 -4.16
C VAL A 49 -0.89 5.90 -3.53
N ILE A 50 -0.99 6.14 -2.22
CA ILE A 50 -0.11 7.07 -1.51
C ILE A 50 1.34 6.58 -1.51
N ILE A 51 1.56 5.28 -1.28
CA ILE A 51 2.90 4.69 -1.28
C ILE A 51 3.53 4.78 -2.67
N LYS A 52 2.76 4.46 -3.72
CA LYS A 52 3.20 4.59 -5.11
C LYS A 52 3.49 6.05 -5.49
N ALA A 53 2.68 6.99 -5.02
CA ALA A 53 2.91 8.41 -5.25
C ALA A 53 4.21 8.89 -4.58
N ARG A 54 4.49 8.46 -3.34
CA ARG A 54 5.76 8.75 -2.66
C ARG A 54 6.96 8.15 -3.39
N GLN A 55 6.85 6.89 -3.82
CA GLN A 55 7.89 6.25 -4.63
C GLN A 55 8.13 7.00 -5.94
N ALA A 56 7.06 7.40 -6.64
CA ALA A 56 7.17 8.16 -7.88
C ALA A 56 7.87 9.51 -7.68
N GLY A 57 7.60 10.22 -6.56
CA GLY A 57 8.31 11.44 -6.19
C GLY A 57 9.81 11.21 -5.99
N LEU A 58 10.18 10.19 -5.20
CA LEU A 58 11.59 9.83 -4.99
C LEU A 58 12.32 9.54 -6.31
N TYR A 59 11.67 8.85 -7.26
CA TYR A 59 12.27 8.60 -8.58
C TYR A 59 12.31 9.82 -9.49
N GLN A 60 11.49 10.85 -9.26
CA GLN A 60 11.62 12.13 -9.96
C GLN A 60 12.86 12.87 -9.45
N ASP A 61 13.07 12.90 -8.14
CA ASP A 61 14.26 13.51 -7.55
C ASP A 61 15.54 12.78 -7.97
N ASP A 62 15.52 11.45 -8.03
CA ASP A 62 16.64 10.65 -8.53
C ASP A 62 17.01 11.01 -9.98
N LYS A 63 16.03 11.26 -10.85
CA LYS A 63 16.30 11.74 -12.22
C LYS A 63 16.97 13.11 -12.26
N LEU A 64 16.66 14.00 -11.32
CA LEU A 64 17.36 15.27 -11.18
C LEU A 64 18.82 15.04 -10.76
N CYS A 65 19.06 14.14 -9.79
CA CYS A 65 20.41 13.72 -9.42
C CYS A 65 21.18 13.10 -10.60
N GLN A 66 20.52 12.28 -11.43
CA GLN A 66 21.09 11.73 -12.65
C GLN A 66 21.49 12.80 -13.66
N ALA A 67 20.64 13.81 -13.87
CA ALA A 67 20.95 14.93 -14.76
C ALA A 67 22.15 15.76 -14.26
N MET A 68 22.37 15.81 -12.94
CA MET A 68 23.52 16.47 -12.30
C MET A 68 24.75 15.56 -12.19
N GLY A 69 24.69 14.30 -12.61
CA GLY A 69 25.78 13.34 -12.47
C GLY A 69 26.04 12.87 -11.02
N LEU A 70 25.07 13.02 -10.11
CA LEU A 70 25.13 12.68 -8.69
C LEU A 70 24.36 11.39 -8.37
N THR A 71 24.45 10.39 -9.26
CA THR A 71 23.72 9.11 -9.17
C THR A 71 24.19 8.19 -8.05
N SER A 72 25.43 8.36 -7.59
CA SER A 72 26.10 7.45 -6.67
C SER A 72 26.68 8.23 -5.50
N SER A 73 26.62 7.69 -4.29
CA SER A 73 27.06 8.39 -3.08
C SER A 73 28.53 8.83 -3.10
N HIS A 74 29.41 8.12 -3.82
CA HIS A 74 30.82 8.50 -3.96
C HIS A 74 31.05 9.68 -4.92
N GLN A 75 30.04 10.08 -5.69
CA GLN A 75 30.08 11.27 -6.55
C GLN A 75 29.76 12.55 -5.75
N ASN A 76 29.26 12.44 -4.52
CA ASN A 76 28.97 13.57 -3.66
C ASN A 76 30.26 14.16 -3.07
N GLU A 77 30.60 15.39 -3.49
CA GLU A 77 31.80 16.09 -3.05
C GLU A 77 31.87 16.29 -1.53
N VAL A 78 30.74 16.55 -0.87
CA VAL A 78 30.67 16.73 0.58
C VAL A 78 30.98 15.44 1.33
N VAL A 79 30.53 14.29 0.81
CA VAL A 79 30.88 12.99 1.40
C VAL A 79 32.38 12.73 1.25
N MET A 80 32.92 13.00 0.06
CA MET A 80 34.35 12.78 -0.21
C MET A 80 35.25 13.73 0.58
N SER A 81 34.81 14.97 0.87
CA SER A 81 35.58 15.91 1.67
C SER A 81 35.77 15.41 3.10
N VAL A 82 34.77 14.77 3.71
CA VAL A 82 34.89 14.19 5.06
C VAL A 82 36.04 13.17 5.13
N TYR A 83 36.12 12.26 4.15
CA TYR A 83 37.21 11.28 4.10
C TYR A 83 38.57 11.94 3.83
N LYS A 84 38.61 12.96 2.96
CA LYS A 84 39.82 13.69 2.63
C LYS A 84 40.37 14.47 3.83
N ASP A 85 39.51 15.19 4.53
CA ASP A 85 39.87 16.10 5.62
C ASP A 85 40.29 15.32 6.87
N LEU A 86 39.67 14.17 7.12
CA LEU A 86 40.08 13.25 8.20
C LEU A 86 41.28 12.37 7.82
N GLY A 87 41.67 12.34 6.54
CA GLY A 87 42.77 11.50 6.04
C GLY A 87 42.48 10.00 6.14
N THR A 88 41.21 9.60 6.06
CA THR A 88 40.74 8.23 6.30
C THR A 88 40.25 7.56 5.01
N LYS A 89 39.93 6.27 5.10
CA LYS A 89 39.33 5.50 4.01
C LYS A 89 38.07 4.78 4.51
N PRO A 90 37.14 4.38 3.61
CA PRO A 90 36.06 3.49 3.99
C PRO A 90 36.62 2.24 4.67
N VAL A 91 36.03 1.85 5.81
CA VAL A 91 36.45 0.67 6.60
C VAL A 91 37.84 0.78 7.24
N ASP A 92 38.43 1.99 7.30
CA ASP A 92 39.62 2.24 8.13
C ASP A 92 39.30 2.20 9.63
N HIS A 93 40.30 2.06 10.50
CA HIS A 93 40.11 1.95 11.96
C HIS A 93 39.25 3.09 12.53
N THR A 94 39.60 4.33 12.20
CA THR A 94 38.89 5.54 12.63
C THR A 94 37.43 5.57 12.15
N MET A 95 37.18 5.17 10.90
CA MET A 95 35.84 5.11 10.32
C MET A 95 35.04 3.90 10.83
N HIS A 96 35.72 2.83 11.23
CA HIS A 96 35.09 1.70 11.90
C HIS A 96 34.56 2.12 13.28
N GLU A 97 35.39 2.81 14.07
CA GLU A 97 35.02 3.31 15.38
C GLU A 97 33.86 4.33 15.32
N LEU A 98 33.83 5.20 14.30
CA LEU A 98 32.82 6.25 14.17
C LEU A 98 31.52 5.79 13.49
N LEU A 99 31.61 4.97 12.44
CA LEU A 99 30.48 4.69 11.55
C LEU A 99 29.96 3.24 11.65
N HIS A 100 30.67 2.35 12.35
CA HIS A 100 30.22 0.97 12.54
C HIS A 100 29.70 0.76 13.97
N THR A 101 28.92 -0.31 14.12
CA THR A 101 28.33 -0.70 15.40
C THR A 101 28.36 -2.21 15.52
N HIS A 102 28.12 -2.72 16.73
CA HIS A 102 28.03 -4.14 17.02
C HIS A 102 26.59 -4.53 17.33
N TYR A 103 26.19 -5.70 16.83
CA TYR A 103 24.89 -6.28 17.11
C TYR A 103 25.01 -7.38 18.15
N TYR A 104 24.09 -7.39 19.11
CA TYR A 104 23.97 -8.45 20.10
C TYR A 104 22.75 -9.31 19.82
N GLN A 105 22.82 -10.59 20.19
CA GLN A 105 21.69 -11.50 20.04
C GLN A 105 20.50 -11.03 20.88
N ARG A 106 19.39 -10.72 20.21
CA ARG A 106 18.18 -10.18 20.86
C ARG A 106 17.60 -11.14 21.91
N SER A 107 17.73 -12.44 21.70
CA SER A 107 17.33 -13.48 22.67
C SER A 107 18.05 -13.36 24.01
N THR A 108 19.27 -12.82 24.01
CA THR A 108 20.12 -12.66 25.19
C THR A 108 19.85 -11.34 25.91
N LEU A 109 19.28 -10.34 25.21
CA LEU A 109 18.90 -9.04 25.80
C LEU A 109 17.75 -9.16 26.81
N ALA A 110 16.76 -10.00 26.54
CA ALA A 110 15.65 -10.25 27.47
C ALA A 110 16.11 -10.86 28.81
N MET A 111 17.29 -11.48 28.86
CA MET A 111 17.91 -12.02 30.08
C MET A 111 18.82 -11.01 30.79
N THR A 112 19.23 -9.93 30.09
CA THR A 112 20.24 -8.97 30.57
C THR A 112 19.60 -7.67 31.09
N GLU A 113 18.37 -7.34 30.67
CA GLU A 113 17.58 -6.21 31.22
C GLU A 113 17.28 -6.35 32.73
N ALA A 114 17.50 -7.53 33.34
CA ALA A 114 17.41 -7.71 34.79
C ALA A 114 18.64 -7.19 35.58
N ASN A 115 19.76 -6.85 34.92
CA ASN A 115 21.03 -6.48 35.56
C ASN A 115 21.52 -5.06 35.28
N HIS A 116 20.69 -4.22 34.66
CA HIS A 116 20.98 -2.79 34.50
C HIS A 116 19.86 -1.96 35.15
N GLY A 117 19.89 -1.94 36.48
CA GLY A 117 19.25 -0.98 37.37
C GLY A 117 20.29 -0.44 38.36
#